data_AF-A0A2T1CBB6-F1
#
_entry.id   AF-A0A2T1CBB6-F1
#
_cell.length_a   1.000
_cell.length_b   1.000
_cell.length_c   1.000
_cell.angle_alpha   90.00
_cell.angle_beta   90.00
_cell.angle_gamma   90.00
#
_symmetry.space_group_name_H-M   'P 1'
#
loop_
_entity.id
_entity.type
_entity.pdbx_description
1 polymer ?
#
loop_
_entity_poly.entity_id
_entity_poly.type
_entity_poly.pdbx_seq_one_letter_code
_entity_poly.pdbx_strand_id
1 'polypeptide(L)'
;MLEYTFQYQSHDLATDFGEKLSLLHLLETKDSFPLHFALNSTNIYLTVPVTPLNDASQGGSFAFYCMKFVKTAKAPEQLITLLKSRGLHINDEAQAKKTLQYIGYYRFSGYAYPFLIDKQQHIFKSGISFQDIVDCYTFDREFRLLLSDALERIEIAIRTAISDYMSQNINPHWFLEAR
;
A
#
# COMPACT_ATOMS: atom_id res chain seq x y z
N MET A 1 -5.54 42.69 -32.54
CA MET A 1 -6.68 41.84 -32.93
C MET A 1 -6.21 40.95 -34.07
N LEU A 2 -5.65 39.77 -33.76
CA LEU A 2 -5.48 38.64 -34.69
C LEU A 2 -5.45 37.37 -33.81
N GLU A 3 -6.48 36.53 -33.98
CA GLU A 3 -6.68 35.27 -33.28
C GLU A 3 -5.71 34.19 -33.81
N TYR A 4 -5.15 33.39 -32.91
CA TYR A 4 -4.33 32.23 -33.25
C TYR A 4 -5.13 30.97 -32.95
N THR A 5 -5.78 30.42 -33.98
CA THR A 5 -6.54 29.17 -33.92
C THR A 5 -5.61 27.98 -34.13
N PHE A 6 -5.52 27.09 -33.14
CA PHE A 6 -4.78 25.84 -33.24
C PHE A 6 -5.74 24.74 -33.72
N GLN A 7 -5.62 24.33 -34.99
CA GLN A 7 -6.37 23.19 -35.55
C GLN A 7 -5.83 21.88 -34.99
N TYR A 8 -6.66 21.15 -34.24
CA TYR A 8 -6.41 19.78 -33.83
C TYR A 8 -6.88 18.84 -34.96
N GLN A 9 -5.93 18.16 -35.60
CA GLN A 9 -6.20 17.22 -36.69
C GLN A 9 -6.43 15.82 -36.07
N SER A 10 -7.68 15.36 -36.07
CA SER A 10 -8.06 14.01 -35.68
C SER A 10 -7.56 13.01 -36.72
N HIS A 11 -6.40 12.40 -36.47
CA HIS A 11 -5.96 11.21 -37.19
C HIS A 11 -6.35 9.97 -36.37
N ASP A 12 -7.08 9.07 -37.03
CA ASP A 12 -7.65 7.83 -36.52
C ASP A 12 -6.63 6.95 -35.77
N LEU A 13 -6.82 6.82 -34.44
CA LEU A 13 -6.14 5.85 -33.59
C LEU A 13 -6.86 4.48 -33.55
N ALA A 14 -7.97 4.34 -34.29
CA ALA A 14 -8.79 3.13 -34.30
C ALA A 14 -8.19 1.99 -35.15
N THR A 15 -7.29 2.29 -36.09
CA THR A 15 -6.78 1.29 -37.04
C THR A 15 -5.57 0.51 -36.50
N ASP A 16 -4.80 1.07 -35.57
CA ASP A 16 -3.57 0.45 -35.03
C ASP A 16 -3.84 -0.57 -33.89
N PHE A 17 -5.05 -0.54 -33.30
CA PHE A 17 -5.46 -1.54 -32.30
C PHE A 17 -5.97 -2.85 -32.89
N GLY A 18 -6.37 -2.85 -34.17
CA GLY A 18 -6.92 -4.02 -34.87
C GLY A 18 -5.88 -5.12 -35.11
N GLU A 19 -4.63 -4.77 -35.38
CA GLU A 19 -3.57 -5.75 -35.66
C GLU A 19 -2.96 -6.40 -34.40
N LYS A 20 -3.17 -5.82 -33.21
CA LYS A 20 -2.71 -6.42 -31.94
C LYS A 20 -3.67 -7.46 -31.36
N LEU A 21 -4.93 -7.48 -31.80
CA LEU A 21 -5.93 -8.46 -31.35
C LEU A 21 -5.69 -9.86 -31.96
N SER A 22 -5.06 -9.94 -33.14
CA SER A 22 -4.69 -11.21 -33.79
C SER A 22 -3.58 -11.98 -33.05
N LEU A 23 -2.75 -11.29 -32.25
CA LEU A 23 -1.73 -11.95 -31.43
C LEU A 23 -2.27 -12.56 -30.13
N LEU A 24 -3.48 -12.20 -29.71
CA LEU A 24 -4.11 -12.75 -28.51
C LEU A 24 -4.72 -14.15 -28.75
N HIS A 25 -4.88 -14.55 -30.01
CA HIS A 25 -5.41 -15.88 -30.37
C HIS A 25 -4.34 -17.00 -30.28
N LEU A 26 -3.09 -16.67 -29.96
CA LEU A 26 -1.97 -17.63 -29.85
C LEU A 26 -1.57 -17.99 -28.41
N LEU A 27 -2.27 -17.47 -27.40
CA LEU A 27 -2.07 -17.82 -25.99
C LEU A 27 -3.24 -18.61 -25.40
N GLU A 28 -3.97 -19.33 -26.25
CA GLU A 28 -4.93 -20.35 -25.83
C GLU A 28 -4.19 -21.68 -25.58
N THR A 29 -3.27 -21.68 -24.62
CA THR A 29 -2.78 -22.92 -24.02
C THR A 29 -3.18 -22.92 -22.56
N LYS A 30 -4.27 -23.66 -22.32
CA LYS A 30 -4.69 -24.27 -21.05
C LYS A 30 -3.58 -24.28 -20.01
N ASP A 31 -3.65 -23.36 -19.06
CA ASP A 31 -3.25 -23.62 -17.69
C ASP A 31 -4.16 -22.83 -16.76
N SER A 32 -4.93 -23.59 -15.99
CA SER A 32 -5.93 -23.16 -15.04
C SER A 32 -5.28 -22.36 -13.91
N PHE A 33 -5.41 -21.04 -13.91
CA PHE A 33 -5.17 -20.21 -12.73
C PHE A 33 -6.50 -19.89 -12.05
N PRO A 34 -6.78 -20.39 -10.83
CA PRO A 34 -7.99 -20.04 -10.13
C PRO A 34 -7.84 -18.65 -9.50
N LEU A 35 -8.32 -17.62 -10.19
CA LEU A 35 -8.55 -16.29 -9.59
C LEU A 35 -9.89 -16.28 -8.85
N HIS A 36 -9.94 -16.91 -7.68
CA HIS A 36 -11.05 -16.72 -6.75
C HIS A 36 -10.87 -15.40 -5.99
N PHE A 37 -11.17 -14.27 -6.64
CA PHE A 37 -11.28 -12.98 -5.98
C PHE A 37 -12.66 -12.87 -5.32
N ALA A 38 -12.77 -13.42 -4.12
CA ALA A 38 -13.98 -13.37 -3.32
C ALA A 38 -14.15 -11.97 -2.69
N LEU A 39 -14.89 -11.08 -3.36
CA LEU A 39 -15.46 -9.89 -2.75
C LEU A 39 -16.67 -10.27 -1.90
N ASN A 40 -16.41 -10.74 -0.67
CA ASN A 40 -17.43 -10.73 0.37
C ASN A 40 -17.32 -9.40 1.14
N SER A 41 -18.46 -8.73 1.33
CA SER A 41 -18.60 -7.38 1.93
C SER A 41 -18.28 -7.31 3.44
N THR A 42 -17.53 -8.29 3.96
CA THR A 42 -17.02 -8.33 5.34
C THR A 42 -15.53 -7.94 5.44
N ASN A 43 -14.86 -7.68 4.31
CA ASN A 43 -13.40 -7.54 4.25
C ASN A 43 -12.79 -6.18 4.62
N ILE A 44 -13.58 -5.17 5.02
CA ILE A 44 -13.01 -3.84 5.37
C ILE A 44 -12.50 -3.78 6.83
N TYR A 45 -12.90 -4.71 7.70
CA TYR A 45 -12.48 -4.69 9.12
C TYR A 45 -11.18 -5.46 9.44
N LEU A 46 -10.48 -6.01 8.45
CA LEU A 46 -9.43 -7.03 8.67
C LEU A 46 -8.06 -6.70 8.08
N THR A 47 -7.74 -5.41 7.92
CA THR A 47 -6.34 -5.03 7.67
C THR A 47 -5.57 -5.13 8.99
N VAL A 48 -5.02 -6.31 9.28
CA VAL A 48 -4.04 -6.47 10.36
C VAL A 48 -2.88 -5.50 10.10
N PRO A 49 -2.41 -4.74 11.10
CA PRO A 49 -1.26 -3.88 10.92
C PRO A 49 -0.06 -4.76 10.55
N VAL A 50 0.74 -4.32 9.58
CA VAL A 50 1.97 -4.99 9.14
C VAL A 50 2.86 -5.23 10.36
N THR A 51 2.97 -6.47 10.84
CA THR A 51 3.98 -6.94 11.81
C THR A 51 5.37 -7.02 11.12
N PRO A 52 6.50 -6.89 11.84
CA PRO A 52 7.81 -6.90 11.21
C PRO A 52 8.17 -8.34 10.79
N LEU A 53 8.89 -8.47 9.68
CA LEU A 53 9.13 -9.72 8.93
C LEU A 53 9.74 -10.87 9.76
N ASN A 54 10.44 -10.57 10.85
CA ASN A 54 11.20 -11.56 11.62
C ASN A 54 10.36 -12.41 12.60
N ASP A 55 9.09 -12.03 12.85
CA ASP A 55 8.15 -12.73 13.76
C ASP A 55 6.88 -13.22 13.02
N ALA A 56 6.88 -13.22 11.69
CA ALA A 56 5.71 -13.61 10.91
C ALA A 56 5.55 -15.15 10.89
N SER A 57 4.51 -15.67 11.54
CA SER A 57 4.04 -17.03 11.30
C SER A 57 3.45 -17.11 9.88
N GLN A 58 4.25 -17.51 8.90
CA GLN A 58 3.74 -17.89 7.59
C GLN A 58 3.05 -19.24 7.74
N GLY A 59 1.72 -19.24 7.78
CA GLY A 59 0.96 -20.48 7.86
C GLY A 59 -0.52 -20.22 8.08
N GLY A 60 -1.27 -20.21 6.99
CA GLY A 60 -2.72 -20.27 7.03
C GLY A 60 -3.18 -21.53 7.73
N SER A 61 -3.59 -21.39 8.98
CA SER A 61 -4.50 -22.29 9.68
C SER A 61 -4.97 -21.55 10.94
N PHE A 62 -6.27 -21.30 11.06
CA PHE A 62 -6.88 -20.82 12.30
C PHE A 62 -6.91 -21.97 13.34
N ALA A 63 -5.75 -22.51 13.68
CA ALA A 63 -5.55 -23.07 15.00
C ALA A 63 -5.32 -21.88 15.92
N PHE A 64 -6.14 -21.73 16.97
CA PHE A 64 -5.90 -20.76 18.04
C PHE A 64 -4.62 -21.15 18.79
N TYR A 65 -3.46 -20.92 18.16
CA TYR A 65 -2.19 -20.91 18.83
C TYR A 65 -2.19 -19.63 19.67
N CYS A 66 -2.49 -19.78 20.96
CA CYS A 66 -2.40 -18.69 21.92
C CYS A 66 -0.92 -18.33 22.10
N MET A 67 -0.41 -17.47 21.21
CA MET A 67 0.91 -16.88 21.40
C MET A 67 0.87 -16.04 22.67
N LYS A 68 1.68 -16.42 23.66
CA LYS A 68 1.89 -15.60 24.85
C LYS A 68 2.67 -14.36 24.43
N PHE A 69 2.01 -13.22 24.36
CA PHE A 69 2.66 -11.93 24.15
C PHE A 69 3.41 -11.54 25.42
N VAL A 70 4.72 -11.81 25.44
CA VAL A 70 5.61 -11.52 26.60
C VAL A 70 6.05 -10.05 26.63
N LYS A 71 5.85 -9.30 25.54
CA LYS A 71 6.32 -7.92 25.43
C LYS A 71 5.49 -6.99 26.32
N THR A 72 6.15 -6.33 27.27
CA THR A 72 5.52 -5.35 28.15
C THR A 72 5.30 -4.02 27.44
N ALA A 73 4.18 -3.36 27.76
CA ALA A 73 3.93 -2.00 27.32
C ALA A 73 4.94 -1.05 27.98
N LYS A 74 5.50 -0.12 27.19
CA LYS A 74 6.40 0.92 27.67
C LYS A 74 5.69 2.27 27.63
N ALA A 75 5.88 3.07 28.67
CA ALA A 75 5.39 4.44 28.69
C ALA A 75 6.11 5.28 27.61
N PRO A 76 5.48 6.35 27.07
CA PRO A 76 6.10 7.20 26.06
C PRO A 76 7.46 7.77 26.48
N GLU A 77 7.65 8.09 27.76
CA GLU A 77 8.93 8.58 28.30
C GLU A 77 10.01 7.51 28.24
N GLN A 78 9.67 6.27 28.59
CA GLN A 78 10.60 5.14 28.51
C GLN A 78 11.00 4.86 27.05
N LEU A 79 10.11 5.13 26.10
CA LEU A 79 10.42 4.99 24.67
C LEU A 79 11.40 6.06 24.19
N ILE A 80 11.26 7.30 24.66
CA ILE A 80 12.23 8.38 24.35
C ILE A 80 13.62 8.02 24.89
N THR A 81 13.71 7.60 26.15
CA THR A 81 14.98 7.15 26.75
C THR A 81 15.60 5.99 25.96
N LEU A 82 14.77 5.03 25.54
CA LEU A 82 15.21 3.87 24.76
C LEU A 82 15.72 4.26 23.36
N LEU A 83 15.09 5.24 22.71
CA LEU A 83 15.53 5.73 21.40
C LEU A 83 16.86 6.48 21.52
N LYS A 84 17.02 7.30 22.56
CA LYS A 84 18.30 7.98 22.87
C LYS A 84 19.41 6.99 23.16
N SER A 85 19.15 5.96 23.97
CA SER A 85 20.15 4.94 24.30
C SER A 85 20.62 4.13 23.08
N ARG A 86 19.83 4.13 22.00
CA ARG A 86 20.15 3.48 20.72
C ARG A 86 20.89 4.39 19.73
N GLY A 87 21.18 5.62 20.12
CA GLY A 87 21.91 6.58 19.30
C GLY A 87 21.03 7.50 18.46
N LEU A 88 19.72 7.56 18.70
CA LEU A 88 18.85 8.51 18.00
C LEU A 88 18.96 9.91 18.63
N HIS A 89 19.23 10.92 17.79
CA HIS A 89 19.26 12.30 18.24
C HIS A 89 17.84 12.89 18.33
N ILE A 90 17.48 13.46 19.49
CA ILE A 90 16.17 14.04 19.74
C ILE A 90 16.37 15.46 20.26
N ASN A 91 15.98 16.46 19.45
CA ASN A 91 16.09 17.89 19.77
C ASN A 91 15.07 18.31 20.84
N ASP A 92 13.79 17.98 20.62
CA ASP A 92 12.69 18.31 21.52
C ASP A 92 11.98 17.01 21.96
N GLU A 93 12.23 16.61 23.22
CA GLU A 93 11.63 15.41 23.80
C GLU A 93 10.11 15.53 23.98
N ALA A 94 9.59 16.73 24.26
CA ALA A 94 8.17 16.94 24.48
C ALA A 94 7.38 16.79 23.18
N GLN A 95 7.90 17.35 22.09
CA GLN A 95 7.37 17.13 20.73
C GLN A 95 7.49 15.66 20.34
N ALA A 96 8.67 15.05 20.49
CA ALA A 96 8.87 13.64 20.14
C ALA A 96 7.92 12.70 20.89
N LYS A 97 7.66 12.96 22.17
CA LYS A 97 6.69 12.20 22.99
C LYS A 97 5.28 12.31 22.40
N LYS A 98 4.82 13.52 22.08
CA LYS A 98 3.50 13.74 21.45
C LYS A 98 3.39 13.03 20.11
N THR A 99 4.43 13.14 19.28
CA THR A 99 4.50 12.48 17.97
C THR A 99 4.44 10.95 18.12
N LEU A 100 5.17 10.37 19.07
CA LEU A 100 5.11 8.93 19.35
C LEU A 100 3.75 8.48 19.91
N GLN A 101 3.05 9.34 20.63
CA GLN A 101 1.68 9.05 21.09
C GLN A 101 0.68 9.06 19.92
N TYR A 102 0.86 9.94 18.95
CA TYR A 102 -0.03 10.04 17.78
C TYR A 102 0.25 8.94 16.74
N ILE A 103 1.52 8.77 16.32
CA ILE A 103 1.92 7.80 15.30
C ILE A 103 1.95 6.38 15.88
N GLY A 104 2.34 6.25 17.15
CA GLY A 104 2.65 4.98 17.81
C GLY A 104 4.07 4.49 17.53
N TYR A 105 4.75 4.00 18.56
CA TYR A 105 6.13 3.50 18.46
C TYR A 105 6.29 2.38 17.43
N TYR A 106 5.30 1.50 17.31
CA TYR A 106 5.38 0.36 16.40
C TYR A 106 5.45 0.82 14.93
N ARG A 107 4.57 1.76 14.52
CA ARG A 107 4.62 2.36 13.19
C ARG A 107 5.92 3.12 12.97
N PHE A 108 6.29 3.99 13.92
CA PHE A 108 7.56 4.71 13.89
C PHE A 108 8.77 3.77 13.68
N SER A 109 8.81 2.64 14.39
CA SER A 109 9.91 1.68 14.30
C SER A 109 10.07 1.03 12.92
N GLY A 110 8.98 0.94 12.15
CA GLY A 110 9.03 0.48 10.75
C GLY A 110 9.78 1.48 9.87
N TYR A 111 9.49 2.77 9.99
CA TYR A 111 10.18 3.83 9.24
C TYR A 111 11.60 4.08 9.73
N ALA A 112 11.89 3.75 10.99
CA ALA A 112 13.24 3.81 11.56
C ALA A 112 14.19 2.74 10.97
N TYR A 113 13.66 1.64 10.43
CA TYR A 113 14.44 0.47 10.02
C TYR A 113 15.58 0.75 9.02
N PRO A 114 15.41 1.59 7.97
CA PRO A 114 16.49 1.93 7.04
C PRO A 114 17.64 2.75 7.67
N PHE A 115 17.37 3.39 8.81
CA PHE A 115 18.31 4.24 9.53
C PHE A 115 19.13 3.47 10.59
N LEU A 116 18.88 2.17 10.75
CA LEU A 116 19.63 1.31 11.65
C LEU A 116 20.96 0.87 11.01
N ILE A 117 22.03 0.88 11.80
CA ILE A 117 23.30 0.18 11.48
C ILE A 117 23.15 -1.29 11.87
N ASP A 118 22.74 -1.53 13.12
CA ASP A 118 22.48 -2.87 13.64
C ASP A 118 20.98 -3.08 13.79
N LYS A 119 20.45 -4.00 12.99
CA LYS A 119 19.03 -4.35 12.96
C LYS A 119 18.59 -5.23 14.13
N GLN A 120 19.51 -5.98 14.75
CA GLN A 120 19.21 -6.86 15.88
C GLN A 120 19.14 -6.06 17.17
N GLN A 121 20.11 -5.17 17.41
CA GLN A 121 20.15 -4.31 18.60
C GLN A 121 19.37 -3.00 18.42
N HIS A 122 18.88 -2.74 17.21
CA HIS A 122 18.21 -1.50 16.82
C HIS A 122 19.08 -0.25 17.06
N ILE A 123 20.36 -0.30 16.70
CA ILE A 123 21.30 0.82 16.85
C ILE A 123 21.20 1.72 15.60
N PHE A 124 21.04 3.02 15.81
CA PHE A 124 20.91 4.02 14.75
C PHE A 124 22.25 4.43 14.14
N LYS A 125 22.21 4.90 12.90
CA LYS A 125 23.34 5.60 12.25
C LYS A 125 23.66 6.89 13.00
N SER A 126 24.95 7.21 13.09
CA SER A 126 25.42 8.45 13.70
C SER A 126 24.84 9.67 12.98
N GLY A 127 24.37 10.66 13.74
CA GLY A 127 23.83 11.91 13.20
C GLY A 127 22.38 11.86 12.71
N ILE A 128 21.69 10.71 12.81
CA ILE A 128 20.26 10.64 12.49
C ILE A 128 19.43 11.29 13.59
N SER A 129 18.55 12.19 13.19
CA SER A 129 17.58 12.83 14.06
C SER A 129 16.25 12.09 14.04
N PHE A 130 15.47 12.28 15.11
CA PHE A 130 14.10 11.82 15.17
C PHE A 130 13.23 12.41 14.04
N GLN A 131 13.52 13.65 13.64
CA GLN A 131 12.77 14.34 12.60
C GLN A 131 12.93 13.66 11.24
N ASP A 132 14.14 13.20 10.89
CA ASP A 132 14.39 12.52 9.61
C ASP A 132 13.48 11.29 9.41
N ILE A 133 13.24 10.54 10.49
CA ILE A 133 12.37 9.36 10.49
C ILE A 133 10.90 9.77 10.36
N VAL A 134 10.50 10.85 11.06
CA VAL A 134 9.15 11.40 10.98
C VAL A 134 8.86 11.97 9.59
N ASP A 135 9.83 12.60 8.94
CA ASP A 135 9.70 13.13 7.59
C ASP A 135 9.51 12.00 6.57
N CYS A 136 10.24 10.89 6.73
CA CYS A 136 10.03 9.68 5.95
C CYS A 136 8.59 9.12 6.11
N TYR A 137 8.07 9.12 7.35
CA TYR A 137 6.67 8.75 7.61
C TYR A 137 5.67 9.71 6.94
N THR A 138 5.90 11.03 7.06
CA THR A 138 5.02 12.06 6.50
C THR A 138 4.98 11.97 4.98
N PHE A 139 6.14 11.82 4.35
CA PHE A 139 6.25 11.62 2.90
C PHE A 139 5.43 10.41 2.43
N ASP A 140 5.59 9.26 3.07
CA ASP A 140 4.84 8.04 2.70
C ASP A 140 3.33 8.19 2.93
N ARG A 141 2.92 8.95 3.96
CA ARG A 141 1.51 9.28 4.17
C ARG A 141 0.95 10.15 3.04
N GLU A 142 1.66 11.19 2.64
CA GLU A 142 1.25 12.09 1.55
C GLU A 142 1.24 11.36 0.21
N PHE A 143 2.27 10.55 -0.04
CA PHE A 143 2.36 9.72 -1.24
C PHE A 143 1.16 8.78 -1.36
N ARG A 144 0.76 8.11 -0.27
CA ARG A 144 -0.42 7.23 -0.27
C ARG A 144 -1.72 7.98 -0.59
N LEU A 145 -1.86 9.22 -0.14
CA LEU A 145 -3.04 10.03 -0.47
C LEU A 145 -3.12 10.34 -1.96
N LEU A 146 -2.00 10.74 -2.57
CA LEU A 146 -1.91 11.01 -4.00
C LEU A 146 -2.12 9.73 -4.84
N LEU A 147 -1.52 8.62 -4.41
CA LEU A 147 -1.65 7.34 -5.10
C LEU A 147 -3.09 6.82 -5.07
N SER A 148 -3.78 6.95 -3.94
CA SER A 148 -5.18 6.54 -3.83
C SER A 148 -6.10 7.32 -4.78
N ASP A 149 -5.92 8.64 -4.91
CA ASP A 149 -6.69 9.44 -5.88
C ASP A 149 -6.48 8.97 -7.32
N ALA A 150 -5.24 8.63 -7.69
CA ALA A 150 -4.95 8.09 -9.01
C ALA A 150 -5.56 6.70 -9.24
N LEU A 151 -5.43 5.81 -8.24
CA LEU A 151 -5.95 4.44 -8.32
C LEU A 151 -7.47 4.40 -8.38
N GLU A 152 -8.17 5.29 -7.70
CA GLU A 152 -9.63 5.41 -7.75
C GLU A 152 -10.12 5.65 -9.19
N ARG A 153 -9.47 6.56 -9.93
CA ARG A 153 -9.84 6.85 -11.33
C ARG A 153 -9.58 5.67 -12.26
N ILE A 154 -8.46 4.98 -12.05
CA ILE A 154 -8.10 3.79 -12.83
C ILE A 154 -9.10 2.65 -12.55
N GLU A 155 -9.47 2.45 -11.29
CA GLU A 155 -10.44 1.43 -10.89
C GLU A 155 -11.79 1.65 -11.59
N ILE A 156 -12.31 2.89 -11.54
CA ILE A 156 -13.57 3.24 -12.18
C ILE A 156 -13.49 3.03 -13.70
N ALA A 157 -12.42 3.49 -14.34
CA ALA A 157 -12.24 3.33 -15.78
C ALA A 157 -12.22 1.84 -16.20
N ILE A 158 -11.48 1.00 -15.48
CA ILE A 158 -11.41 -0.44 -15.75
C ILE A 158 -12.78 -1.09 -15.50
N ARG A 159 -13.44 -0.77 -14.38
CA ARG A 159 -14.77 -1.30 -14.05
C ARG A 159 -15.79 -0.96 -15.12
N THR A 160 -15.80 0.28 -15.60
CA THR A 160 -16.69 0.73 -16.68
C THR A 160 -16.36 0.04 -17.99
N ALA A 161 -15.08 -0.07 -18.36
CA ALA A 161 -14.67 -0.75 -19.60
C ALA A 161 -15.09 -2.23 -19.62
N ILE A 162 -14.89 -2.94 -18.50
CA ILE A 162 -15.35 -4.33 -18.36
C ILE A 162 -16.87 -4.39 -18.45
N SER A 163 -17.58 -3.55 -17.71
CA SER A 163 -19.05 -3.57 -17.70
C SER A 163 -19.65 -3.29 -19.07
N ASP A 164 -19.09 -2.34 -19.82
CA ASP A 164 -19.56 -1.96 -21.15
C ASP A 164 -19.32 -3.09 -22.16
N TYR A 165 -18.10 -3.63 -22.20
CA TYR A 165 -17.76 -4.76 -23.07
C TYR A 165 -18.65 -5.98 -22.79
N MET A 166 -18.83 -6.34 -21.51
CA MET A 166 -19.63 -7.52 -21.13
C MET A 166 -21.13 -7.30 -21.39
N SER A 167 -21.63 -6.07 -21.20
CA SER A 167 -23.03 -5.73 -21.50
C SER A 167 -23.34 -5.81 -22.98
N GLN A 168 -22.41 -5.39 -23.86
CA GLN A 168 -22.62 -5.40 -25.30
C GLN A 168 -22.48 -6.80 -25.91
N ASN A 169 -21.57 -7.63 -25.39
CA ASN A 169 -21.22 -8.92 -26.01
C ASN A 169 -21.87 -10.15 -25.36
N ILE A 170 -22.32 -10.07 -24.10
CA ILE A 170 -22.89 -11.21 -23.38
C ILE A 170 -24.35 -10.91 -23.02
N ASN A 171 -24.57 -10.04 -22.04
CA ASN A 171 -25.88 -9.70 -21.50
C ASN A 171 -25.73 -8.44 -20.61
N PRO A 172 -26.65 -7.47 -20.65
CA PRO A 172 -26.70 -6.36 -19.69
C PRO A 172 -26.66 -6.78 -18.21
N HIS A 173 -27.07 -8.01 -17.89
CA HIS A 173 -27.05 -8.59 -16.55
C HIS A 173 -25.96 -9.63 -16.34
N TRP A 174 -24.85 -9.57 -17.10
CA TRP A 174 -23.75 -10.55 -17.07
C TRP A 174 -23.20 -10.85 -15.65
N PHE A 175 -23.24 -9.88 -14.74
CA PHE A 175 -22.75 -10.03 -13.36
C PHE A 175 -23.65 -10.92 -12.48
N LEU A 176 -24.88 -11.24 -12.90
CA LEU A 176 -25.78 -12.15 -12.20
C LEU A 176 -25.53 -13.63 -12.54
N GLU A 177 -24.84 -13.90 -13.66
CA GLU A 177 -24.60 -15.25 -14.17
C GLU A 177 -23.28 -15.87 -13.68
N ALA A 178 -22.55 -15.19 -12.79
CA ALA A 178 -21.35 -15.73 -12.15
C ALA A 178 -21.73 -16.89 -11.20
N ARG A 179 -21.72 -18.11 -11.73
CA ARG A 179 -21.96 -19.35 -11.00
C ARG A 179 -20.77 -20.30 -11.10
#